data_AF-A0A2M7PXH7-F1
#
_entry.id   AF-A0A2M7PXH7-F1
#
_cell.length_a   1.000
_cell.length_b   1.000
_cell.length_c   1.000
_cell.angle_alpha   90.00
_cell.angle_beta   90.00
_cell.angle_gamma   90.00
#
_symmetry.space_group_name_H-M   'P 1'
#
loop_
_entity.id
_entity.type
_entity.pdbx_description
1 polymer ?
#
loop_
_entity_poly.entity_id
_entity_poly.type
_entity_poly.pdbx_seq_one_letter_code
_entity_poly.pdbx_strand_id
1 'polypeptide(L)'
;MIHDFIALFKAILALKGQIEQDVLPRFSYRRQDKAHLLVRHLYSRPVLDIKAIAKLLETTPNTANALVTDFVKHGVLFEVTGQQRNRLFVFKHYLALFNTK
;
A
#
# COMPACT_ATOMS: atom_id res chain seq x y z
N MET A 1 6.63 19.11 -21.39
CA MET A 1 7.15 17.76 -21.12
C MET A 1 8.05 17.64 -19.88
N ILE A 2 8.90 18.61 -19.52
CA ILE A 2 9.73 18.50 -18.27
C ILE A 2 8.96 18.86 -16.98
N HIS A 3 7.98 19.76 -17.07
CA HIS A 3 7.22 20.26 -15.91
C HIS A 3 6.38 19.16 -15.21
N ASP A 4 5.92 18.19 -15.98
CA ASP A 4 5.01 17.13 -15.52
C ASP A 4 5.72 16.09 -14.64
N PHE A 5 6.98 15.75 -14.98
CA PHE A 5 7.79 14.84 -14.18
C PHE A 5 8.11 15.39 -12.78
N ILE A 6 8.45 16.69 -12.69
CA ILE A 6 8.74 17.32 -11.40
C ILE A 6 7.49 17.33 -10.52
N ALA A 7 6.31 17.60 -11.10
CA ALA A 7 5.04 17.57 -10.39
C ALA A 7 4.70 16.15 -9.89
N LEU A 8 4.81 15.13 -10.75
CA LEU A 8 4.59 13.74 -10.39
C LEU A 8 5.55 13.27 -9.29
N PHE A 9 6.84 13.59 -9.42
CA PHE A 9 7.84 13.23 -8.41
C PHE A 9 7.53 13.88 -7.05
N LYS A 10 7.17 15.17 -7.04
CA LYS A 10 6.73 15.86 -5.81
C LYS A 10 5.48 15.21 -5.21
N ALA A 11 4.51 14.80 -6.03
CA ALA A 11 3.31 14.14 -5.56
C ALA A 11 3.59 12.75 -4.97
N ILE A 12 4.49 11.98 -5.57
CA ILE A 12 4.95 10.69 -5.03
C ILE A 12 5.65 10.89 -3.68
N LEU A 13 6.54 11.89 -3.57
CA LEU A 13 7.22 12.19 -2.30
C LEU A 13 6.24 12.65 -1.23
N ALA A 14 5.25 13.47 -1.58
CA ALA A 14 4.20 13.91 -0.66
C ALA A 14 3.38 12.72 -0.15
N LEU A 15 2.93 11.83 -1.05
CA LEU A 15 2.20 10.61 -0.67
C LEU A 15 3.04 9.71 0.24
N LYS A 16 4.32 9.55 -0.07
CA LYS A 16 5.24 8.79 0.78
C LYS A 16 5.37 9.38 2.17
N GLY A 17 5.58 10.70 2.26
CA GLY A 17 5.68 11.41 3.53
C GLY A 17 4.41 11.24 4.38
N GLN A 18 3.23 11.40 3.78
CA GLN A 18 1.94 11.19 4.46
C GLN A 18 1.81 9.78 5.04
N ILE A 19 2.17 8.75 4.28
CA ILE A 19 2.09 7.36 4.79
C ILE A 19 3.06 7.14 5.94
N GLU A 20 4.28 7.66 5.84
CA GLU A 20 5.30 7.52 6.88
C GLU A 20 4.98 8.27 8.17
N GLN A 21 4.33 9.42 8.07
CA GLN A 21 4.00 10.28 9.21
C GLN A 21 2.65 9.93 9.83
N ASP A 22 1.64 9.61 9.01
CA ASP A 22 0.26 9.48 9.48
C ASP A 22 -0.20 8.03 9.62
N VAL A 23 0.34 7.11 8.82
CA VAL A 23 -0.15 5.72 8.76
C VAL A 23 0.76 4.75 9.48
N LEU A 24 2.05 4.70 9.14
CA LEU A 24 3.00 3.76 9.73
C LEU A 24 3.10 3.83 11.27
N PRO A 25 3.07 5.02 11.91
CA PRO A 25 3.10 5.11 13.37
C PRO A 25 1.86 4.53 14.07
N ARG A 26 0.75 4.33 13.34
CA ARG A 26 -0.49 3.74 13.91
C ARG A 26 -0.41 2.23 14.08
N PHE A 27 0.56 1.57 13.45
CA PHE A 27 0.77 0.14 13.60
C PHE A 27 1.48 -0.17 14.92
N SER A 28 1.13 -1.31 15.53
CA SER A 28 1.82 -1.76 16.75
C SER A 28 3.29 -2.05 16.49
N TYR A 29 4.12 -1.94 17.53
CA TYR A 29 5.56 -2.18 17.46
C TYR A 29 5.90 -3.51 16.74
N ARG A 30 5.18 -4.59 17.05
CA ARG A 30 5.39 -5.91 16.43
C ARG A 30 5.05 -5.97 14.93
N ARG A 31 4.31 -5.01 14.40
CA ARG A 31 3.87 -4.94 13.00
C ARG A 31 4.63 -3.90 12.19
N GLN A 32 5.41 -3.03 12.83
CA GLN A 32 6.16 -1.94 12.17
C GLN A 32 6.98 -2.45 10.98
N ASP A 33 7.90 -3.40 11.18
CA ASP A 33 8.81 -3.86 10.11
C ASP A 33 8.05 -4.39 8.89
N LYS A 34 6.98 -5.16 9.13
CA LYS A 34 6.13 -5.70 8.06
C LYS A 34 5.30 -4.62 7.36
N ALA A 35 4.83 -3.63 8.10
CA ALA A 35 4.12 -2.48 7.55
C ALA A 35 5.04 -1.66 6.63
N HIS A 36 6.26 -1.34 7.08
CA HIS A 36 7.29 -0.67 6.29
C HIS A 36 7.65 -1.46 5.03
N LEU A 37 7.86 -2.78 5.17
CA LEU A 37 8.19 -3.65 4.05
C LEU A 37 7.07 -3.67 2.99
N LEU A 38 5.81 -3.77 3.42
CA LEU A 38 4.66 -3.75 2.51
C LEU A 38 4.57 -2.42 1.77
N VAL A 39 4.64 -1.28 2.48
CA VAL A 39 4.61 0.06 1.86
C VAL A 39 5.72 0.22 0.82
N ARG A 40 6.95 -0.19 1.14
CA ARG A 40 8.07 -0.15 0.19
C ARG A 40 7.79 -0.99 -1.06
N HIS A 41 7.17 -2.16 -0.90
CA HIS A 41 6.82 -3.02 -2.02
C HIS A 41 5.67 -2.46 -2.88
N LEU A 42 4.72 -1.74 -2.29
CA LEU A 42 3.58 -1.19 -3.01
C LEU A 42 3.98 -0.17 -4.09
N TYR A 43 5.12 0.52 -3.93
CA TYR A 43 5.64 1.44 -4.96
C TYR A 43 6.13 0.72 -6.23
N SER A 44 6.50 -0.56 -6.15
CA SER A 44 6.89 -1.37 -7.32
C SER A 44 5.78 -2.29 -7.80
N ARG A 45 4.92 -2.75 -6.88
CA ARG A 45 3.73 -3.56 -7.18
C ARG A 45 2.51 -3.00 -6.43
N PRO A 46 1.77 -2.07 -7.06
CA PRO A 46 0.64 -1.39 -6.41
C PRO A 46 -0.63 -2.24 -6.33
N VAL A 47 -0.64 -3.43 -6.94
CA VAL A 47 -1.77 -4.37 -6.93
C VAL A 47 -1.27 -5.73 -6.46
N LEU A 48 -1.85 -6.24 -5.38
CA LEU A 48 -1.43 -7.49 -4.73
C LEU A 48 -2.64 -8.25 -4.17
N ASP A 49 -2.53 -9.57 -4.07
CA ASP A 49 -3.47 -10.40 -3.30
C ASP A 49 -2.88 -10.79 -1.93
N ILE A 50 -3.70 -11.38 -1.06
CA ILE A 50 -3.25 -11.85 0.26
C ILE A 50 -2.13 -12.91 0.15
N LYS A 51 -2.12 -13.74 -0.89
CA LYS A 51 -1.12 -14.80 -1.07
C LYS A 51 0.26 -14.19 -1.34
N ALA A 52 0.33 -13.21 -2.24
CA ALA A 52 1.55 -12.48 -2.55
C ALA A 52 2.06 -11.72 -1.33
N ILE A 53 1.18 -11.09 -0.56
CA ILE A 53 1.54 -10.36 0.67
C ILE A 53 2.04 -11.31 1.75
N ALA A 54 1.38 -12.46 1.94
CA ALA A 54 1.83 -13.48 2.90
C ALA A 54 3.23 -14.00 2.56
N LYS A 55 3.52 -14.23 1.28
CA LYS A 55 4.84 -14.62 0.80
C LYS A 55 5.89 -13.52 1.00
N LEU A 56 5.55 -12.27 0.66
CA LEU A 56 6.43 -11.11 0.83
C LEU A 56 6.84 -10.90 2.29
N LEU A 57 5.89 -11.06 3.22
CA LEU A 57 6.07 -10.78 4.64
C LEU A 57 6.47 -12.02 5.46
N GLU A 58 6.73 -13.15 4.79
CA GLU A 58 7.05 -14.44 5.39
C GLU A 58 6.11 -14.77 6.56
N THR A 59 4.82 -14.74 6.28
CA THR A 59 3.78 -14.87 7.31
C THR A 59 2.59 -15.66 6.83
N THR A 60 1.70 -16.03 7.74
CA THR A 60 0.50 -16.79 7.38
C THR A 60 -0.49 -15.89 6.62
N PRO A 61 -1.36 -16.46 5.76
CA PRO A 61 -2.41 -15.70 5.09
C PRO A 61 -3.30 -14.91 6.05
N ASN A 62 -3.58 -15.46 7.25
CA ASN A 62 -4.37 -14.77 8.27
C ASN A 62 -3.66 -13.53 8.82
N THR A 63 -2.36 -13.63 9.11
CA THR A 63 -1.57 -12.48 9.60
C THR A 63 -1.42 -11.42 8.51
N ALA A 64 -1.19 -11.83 7.26
CA ALA A 64 -1.15 -10.93 6.11
C ALA A 64 -2.49 -10.21 5.93
N ASN A 65 -3.60 -10.94 6.01
CA ASN A 65 -4.94 -10.38 5.91
C ASN A 65 -5.25 -9.37 7.01
N ALA A 66 -4.83 -9.65 8.25
CA ALA A 66 -4.99 -8.70 9.35
C ALA A 66 -4.22 -7.40 9.09
N LEU A 67 -2.97 -7.49 8.62
CA LEU A 67 -2.17 -6.31 8.28
C LEU A 67 -2.80 -5.52 7.13
N VAL A 68 -3.26 -6.20 6.08
CA VAL A 68 -3.95 -5.56 4.94
C VAL A 68 -5.23 -4.87 5.39
N THR A 69 -5.99 -5.47 6.30
CA THR A 69 -7.21 -4.86 6.85
C THR A 69 -6.90 -3.55 7.57
N ASP A 70 -5.78 -3.48 8.30
CA ASP A 70 -5.32 -2.22 8.91
C ASP A 70 -4.97 -1.17 7.84
N PHE A 71 -4.25 -1.56 6.78
CA PHE A 71 -3.96 -0.65 5.66
C PHE A 71 -5.21 -0.16 4.92
N VAL A 72 -6.24 -1.01 4.80
CA VAL A 72 -7.55 -0.60 4.26
C VAL A 72 -8.25 0.38 5.20
N LYS A 73 -8.25 0.10 6.50
CA LYS A 73 -8.80 1.00 7.53
C LYS A 73 -8.11 2.37 7.52
N HIS A 74 -6.82 2.41 7.24
CA HIS A 74 -6.04 3.64 7.11
C HIS A 74 -6.07 4.26 5.71
N GLY A 75 -6.85 3.72 4.77
CA GLY A 75 -7.05 4.30 3.44
C GLY A 75 -5.85 4.19 2.49
N VAL A 76 -4.89 3.31 2.78
CA VAL A 76 -3.74 3.06 1.88
C VAL A 76 -4.11 2.04 0.80
N LEU A 77 -4.74 0.94 1.20
CA LEU A 77 -5.16 -0.13 0.30
C LEU A 77 -6.67 -0.13 0.11
N PHE A 78 -7.11 -0.54 -1.08
CA PHE A 78 -8.53 -0.64 -1.42
C PHE A 78 -8.79 -2.00 -2.07
N GLU A 79 -9.81 -2.69 -1.60
CA GLU A 79 -10.26 -3.95 -2.20
C GLU A 79 -11.08 -3.66 -3.46
N VAL A 80 -10.81 -4.38 -4.56
CA VAL A 80 -11.40 -4.06 -5.88
C VAL A 80 -12.14 -5.23 -6.56
N THR A 81 -12.24 -6.38 -5.91
CA THR A 81 -12.82 -7.60 -6.51
C THR A 81 -14.24 -7.90 -6.05
N GLY A 82 -14.63 -7.50 -4.84
CA GLY A 82 -15.91 -7.82 -4.22
C GLY A 82 -16.11 -9.32 -3.93
N GLN A 83 -15.07 -10.15 -4.06
CA GLN A 83 -15.14 -11.61 -3.93
C GLN A 83 -14.73 -12.08 -2.53
N GLN A 84 -15.14 -13.30 -2.14
CA GLN A 84 -14.70 -13.90 -0.87
C GLN A 84 -13.25 -14.42 -0.90
N ARG A 85 -12.74 -14.85 -2.07
CA ARG A 85 -11.40 -15.44 -2.24
C ARG A 85 -10.64 -14.73 -3.36
N ASN A 86 -9.30 -14.84 -3.32
CA ASN A 86 -8.38 -14.20 -4.28
C ASN A 86 -8.63 -12.69 -4.44
N ARG A 87 -8.94 -12.01 -3.33
CA ARG A 87 -9.18 -10.56 -3.31
C ARG A 87 -7.92 -9.80 -3.70
N LEU A 88 -8.09 -8.83 -4.59
CA LEU A 88 -7.04 -7.89 -4.97
C LEU A 88 -7.17 -6.60 -4.19
N PHE A 89 -6.02 -6.11 -3.73
CA PHE A 89 -5.88 -4.85 -3.01
C PHE A 89 -5.00 -3.92 -3.82
N VAL A 90 -5.46 -2.67 -3.94
CA VAL A 90 -4.86 -1.66 -4.80
C VAL A 90 -4.40 -0.47 -3.98
N PHE A 91 -3.17 -0.03 -4.22
CA PHE A 91 -2.63 1.23 -3.71
C PHE A 91 -3.16 2.40 -4.55
N LYS A 92 -4.46 2.66 -4.40
CA LYS A 92 -5.25 3.53 -5.29
C LYS A 92 -4.67 4.94 -5.41
N HIS A 93 -4.25 5.53 -4.29
CA HIS A 93 -3.70 6.88 -4.26
C HIS A 93 -2.43 7.02 -5.10
N TYR A 94 -1.56 6.00 -5.11
CA TYR A 94 -0.35 6.00 -5.91
C TYR A 94 -0.65 5.91 -7.41
N LEU A 95 -1.54 4.99 -7.80
CA LEU A 95 -1.94 4.83 -9.20
C LEU A 95 -2.62 6.08 -9.76
N ALA A 96 -3.41 6.78 -8.92
CA ALA A 96 -4.09 8.00 -9.32
C ALA A 96 -3.12 9.12 -9.75
N LEU A 97 -1.89 9.14 -9.22
CA LEU A 97 -0.89 10.17 -9.57
C LEU A 97 -0.53 10.15 -11.06
N PHE A 98 -0.59 8.99 -11.70
CA PHE A 98 -0.28 8.80 -13.12
C PHE A 98 -1.46 9.07 -14.05
N ASN A 99 -2.65 9.27 -13.49
CA ASN A 99 -3.89 9.46 -14.24
C ASN A 99 -4.34 10.93 -14.30
N THR A 100 -3.49 11.84 -13.81
CA THR A 100 -3.73 13.28 -13.87
C THR A 100 -3.46 13.76 -15.30
N LYS A 101 -4.51 14.26 -15.98
CA LYS A 101 -4.41 14.92 -17.29
C LYS A 101 -3.90 16.34 -17.16
#